data_AF-A0A661AZL1-F1
#
_entry.id   AF-A0A661AZL1-F1
#
_cell.length_a   1.000
_cell.length_b   1.000
_cell.length_c   1.000
_cell.angle_alpha   90.00
_cell.angle_beta   90.00
_cell.angle_gamma   90.00
#
_symmetry.space_group_name_H-M   'P 1'
#
loop_
_entity.id
_entity.type
_entity.pdbx_description
1 polymer ?
#
loop_
_entity_poly.entity_id
_entity_poly.type
_entity_poly.pdbx_seq_one_letter_code
_entity_poly.pdbx_strand_id
1 'polypeptide(L)'
;MKKILIYFTLAFVFILGCSNGDSDIVAPFVEITSPRDGEGVTPPITVTASATDDEEVIWVEFFIDGIAVFSDSDPPYSYIWEASELDDLSGHTIYAKAADGSDNTAVSDEIAIWINMTGWDFSIRETAHTSSSASLAWTPYPAGGGAYSAHYSTTVGVDTTDPAGISVGLTDSSTTIGGLSPSTTYYFRVFFRKESNLVGSDEISVTTDEAGSINWISVSGGGFSRGALDGSSGLEGALPVRWITVGDFCISETEITCAQFGEFIAAGGYNDSTFWSAEGWAKRIDKDWTAPEKWNEGTVGWLNGVDYPNNPVVGVSFYEAEAFANWAGGRLPTEAEWE
;
A
#
# COMPACT_ATOMS: atom_id res chain seq x y z
N MET A 1 47.08 48.96 -84.35
CA MET A 1 45.65 49.02 -84.00
C MET A 1 45.51 48.71 -82.52
N LYS A 2 44.94 49.64 -81.74
CA LYS A 2 44.73 49.51 -80.29
C LYS A 2 43.82 48.30 -80.02
N LYS A 3 44.24 47.36 -79.18
CA LYS A 3 43.33 46.39 -78.56
C LYS A 3 43.18 46.72 -77.09
N ILE A 4 41.96 47.07 -76.74
CA ILE A 4 41.46 47.43 -75.42
C ILE A 4 41.56 46.21 -74.49
N LEU A 5 42.05 46.48 -73.28
CA LEU A 5 42.18 45.52 -72.19
C LEU A 5 40.84 45.44 -71.45
N ILE A 6 40.23 44.26 -71.39
CA ILE A 6 39.06 43.99 -70.55
C ILE A 6 39.50 42.95 -69.53
N TYR A 7 39.75 43.40 -68.30
CA TYR A 7 39.90 42.52 -67.15
C TYR A 7 38.50 42.10 -66.70
N PHE A 8 38.17 40.83 -66.89
CA PHE A 8 37.02 40.21 -66.24
C PHE A 8 37.45 39.83 -64.82
N THR A 9 37.06 40.63 -63.83
CA THR A 9 37.13 40.22 -62.43
C THR A 9 36.06 39.15 -62.24
N LEU A 10 36.47 37.88 -62.22
CA LEU A 10 35.58 36.78 -61.86
C LEU A 10 35.32 36.88 -60.34
N ALA A 11 34.20 37.50 -59.96
CA ALA A 11 33.72 37.44 -58.60
C ALA A 11 33.25 36.01 -58.32
N PHE A 12 34.04 35.27 -57.54
CA PHE A 12 33.63 33.98 -56.99
C PHE A 12 32.62 34.28 -55.88
N VAL A 13 31.33 34.27 -56.21
CA VAL A 13 30.26 34.29 -55.20
C VAL A 13 30.06 32.85 -54.76
N PHE A 14 30.62 32.52 -53.60
CA PHE A 14 30.26 31.31 -52.87
C PHE A 14 28.91 31.58 -52.20
N ILE A 15 27.83 30.99 -52.70
CA ILE A 15 26.59 30.87 -51.92
C ILE A 15 26.79 29.63 -51.05
N LEU A 16 27.21 29.84 -49.80
CA LEU A 16 26.92 28.86 -48.75
C LEU A 16 25.41 28.91 -48.55
N GLY A 17 24.71 27.89 -49.04
CA GLY A 17 23.42 27.56 -48.46
C GLY A 17 23.69 27.12 -47.03
N CYS A 18 23.63 28.06 -46.07
CA CYS A 18 23.44 27.69 -44.68
C CYS A 18 21.98 27.27 -44.53
N SER A 19 21.66 26.01 -44.85
CA SER A 19 20.71 25.31 -44.00
C SER A 19 21.54 24.85 -42.80
N ASN A 20 21.39 25.52 -41.67
CA ASN A 20 21.58 24.82 -40.41
C ASN A 20 20.47 23.78 -40.40
N GLY A 21 20.72 22.62 -41.01
CA GLY A 21 19.92 21.43 -40.79
C GLY A 21 20.38 20.91 -39.45
N ASP A 22 19.86 21.49 -38.37
CA ASP A 22 19.87 20.78 -37.11
C ASP A 22 19.03 19.53 -37.36
N SER A 23 19.69 18.38 -37.44
CA SER A 23 19.00 17.10 -37.44
C SER A 23 18.21 17.05 -36.14
N ASP A 24 16.93 16.68 -36.21
CA ASP A 24 16.14 16.47 -35.02
C ASP A 24 16.82 15.45 -34.11
N ILE A 25 16.86 15.77 -32.82
CA ILE A 25 17.47 14.96 -31.75
C ILE A 25 16.49 14.66 -30.63
N VAL A 26 15.28 15.17 -30.70
CA VAL A 26 14.25 14.96 -29.69
C VAL A 26 13.60 13.62 -30.00
N ALA A 27 13.44 12.79 -28.96
CA ALA A 27 12.77 11.51 -29.13
C ALA A 27 11.26 11.68 -28.96
N PRO A 28 10.44 10.88 -29.65
CA PRO A 28 9.00 10.92 -29.49
C PRO A 28 8.59 10.54 -28.06
N PHE A 29 7.37 10.89 -27.68
CA PHE A 29 6.66 10.32 -26.54
C PHE A 29 5.66 9.28 -27.07
N VAL A 30 5.53 8.13 -26.39
CA VAL A 30 4.61 7.06 -26.76
C VAL A 30 4.03 6.39 -25.52
N GLU A 31 2.74 6.09 -25.55
CA GLU A 31 2.02 5.41 -24.47
C GLU A 31 0.97 4.43 -25.04
N ILE A 32 0.78 3.30 -24.37
CA ILE A 32 -0.39 2.45 -24.59
C ILE A 32 -1.60 3.12 -23.93
N THR A 33 -2.67 3.29 -24.70
CA THR A 33 -3.92 3.93 -24.25
C THR A 33 -5.03 2.92 -23.98
N SER A 34 -4.95 1.73 -24.60
CA SER A 34 -5.84 0.59 -24.35
C SER A 34 -5.12 -0.69 -24.79
N PRO A 35 -5.24 -1.80 -24.05
CA PRO A 35 -5.92 -1.95 -22.75
C PRO A 35 -5.19 -1.22 -21.60
N ARG A 36 -5.79 -1.20 -20.41
CA ARG A 36 -5.16 -0.68 -19.19
C ARG A 36 -4.26 -1.73 -18.54
N ASP A 37 -3.27 -1.27 -17.77
CA ASP A 37 -2.48 -2.16 -16.94
C ASP A 37 -3.35 -2.93 -15.92
N GLY A 38 -3.12 -4.23 -15.84
CA GLY A 38 -3.89 -5.20 -15.05
C GLY A 38 -5.24 -5.64 -15.63
N GLU A 39 -5.63 -5.15 -16.82
CA GLU A 39 -6.97 -5.41 -17.38
C GLU A 39 -7.15 -6.86 -17.83
N GLY A 40 -8.31 -7.44 -17.50
CA GLY A 40 -8.77 -8.71 -18.05
C GLY A 40 -9.50 -8.48 -19.36
N VAL A 41 -8.95 -8.98 -20.47
CA VAL A 41 -9.44 -8.68 -21.83
C VAL A 41 -10.01 -9.91 -22.53
N THR A 42 -11.08 -9.73 -23.29
CA THR A 42 -11.68 -10.79 -24.11
C THR A 42 -11.28 -10.59 -25.57
N PRO A 43 -10.77 -11.63 -26.25
CA PRO A 43 -10.43 -11.53 -27.67
C PRO A 43 -11.65 -11.31 -28.59
N PRO A 44 -11.50 -10.60 -29.74
CA PRO A 44 -10.27 -9.95 -30.20
C PRO A 44 -9.97 -8.66 -29.42
N ILE A 45 -8.69 -8.45 -29.12
CA ILE A 45 -8.20 -7.33 -28.29
C ILE A 45 -7.80 -6.18 -29.22
N THR A 46 -8.35 -4.99 -29.00
CA THR A 46 -7.89 -3.78 -29.70
C THR A 46 -6.86 -3.05 -28.85
N VAL A 47 -5.61 -3.09 -29.29
CA VAL A 47 -4.50 -2.34 -28.68
C VAL A 47 -4.41 -0.99 -29.38
N THR A 48 -4.38 0.10 -28.63
CA THR A 48 -4.24 1.47 -29.17
C THR A 48 -3.13 2.21 -28.46
N ALA A 49 -2.39 3.03 -29.19
CA ALA A 49 -1.33 3.86 -28.64
C ALA A 49 -1.49 5.33 -29.06
N SER A 50 -1.01 6.23 -28.22
CA SER A 50 -0.78 7.63 -28.60
C SER A 50 0.72 7.83 -28.78
N ALA A 51 1.10 8.65 -29.75
CA ALA A 51 2.48 9.07 -29.93
C ALA A 51 2.51 10.52 -30.40
N THR A 52 3.47 11.28 -29.87
CA THR A 52 3.66 12.70 -30.18
C THR A 52 5.15 13.01 -30.25
N ASP A 53 5.51 13.96 -31.10
CA ASP A 53 6.87 14.44 -31.29
C ASP A 53 6.82 15.94 -31.64
N ASP A 54 7.92 16.68 -31.57
CA ASP A 54 7.96 18.08 -31.98
C ASP A 54 8.03 18.28 -33.50
N GLU A 55 8.42 17.25 -34.25
CA GLU A 55 8.29 17.19 -35.70
C GLU A 55 7.18 16.21 -36.16
N GLU A 56 7.51 14.94 -36.36
CA GLU A 56 6.59 13.93 -36.90
C GLU A 56 6.94 12.53 -36.37
N VAL A 57 5.93 11.79 -35.90
CA VAL A 57 6.06 10.36 -35.61
C VAL A 57 5.80 9.56 -36.89
N ILE A 58 6.79 8.80 -37.34
CA ILE A 58 6.71 8.02 -38.60
C ILE A 58 5.98 6.70 -38.39
N TRP A 59 6.22 6.04 -37.26
CA TRP A 59 5.56 4.77 -36.95
C TRP A 59 5.49 4.50 -35.46
N VAL A 60 4.50 3.69 -35.09
CA VAL A 60 4.37 3.04 -33.78
C VAL A 60 4.37 1.52 -33.99
N GLU A 61 5.31 0.83 -33.37
CA GLU A 61 5.45 -0.62 -33.39
C GLU A 61 4.96 -1.20 -32.06
N PHE A 62 4.04 -2.15 -32.13
CA PHE A 62 3.45 -2.84 -30.98
C PHE A 62 4.20 -4.14 -30.69
N PHE A 63 4.42 -4.40 -29.40
CA PHE A 63 5.09 -5.57 -28.89
C PHE A 63 4.17 -6.35 -27.95
N ILE A 64 4.19 -7.68 -28.05
CA ILE A 64 3.50 -8.60 -27.15
C ILE A 64 4.52 -9.62 -26.65
N ASP A 65 4.66 -9.76 -25.33
CA ASP A 65 5.64 -10.65 -24.68
C ASP A 65 7.07 -10.44 -25.22
N GLY A 66 7.42 -9.19 -25.50
CA GLY A 66 8.72 -8.79 -26.05
C GLY A 66 8.91 -9.03 -27.56
N ILE A 67 7.89 -9.52 -28.28
CA ILE A 67 7.94 -9.77 -29.72
C ILE A 67 7.21 -8.66 -30.47
N ALA A 68 7.87 -8.04 -31.47
CA ALA A 68 7.21 -7.09 -32.37
C ALA A 68 6.13 -7.80 -33.21
N VAL A 69 4.88 -7.33 -33.11
CA VAL A 69 3.72 -7.97 -33.77
C VAL A 69 3.14 -7.15 -34.92
N PHE A 70 3.23 -5.82 -34.86
CA PHE A 70 2.65 -4.93 -35.86
C PHE A 70 3.30 -3.55 -35.81
N SER A 71 3.42 -2.89 -36.96
CA SER A 71 3.85 -1.50 -37.07
C SER A 71 2.78 -0.71 -37.81
N ASP A 72 2.36 0.40 -37.22
CA ASP A 72 1.35 1.31 -37.75
C ASP A 72 1.97 2.68 -38.03
N SER A 73 1.78 3.20 -39.24
CA SER A 73 2.26 4.52 -39.65
C SER A 73 1.13 5.55 -39.76
N ASP A 74 -0.12 5.16 -39.53
CA ASP A 74 -1.30 6.00 -39.75
C ASP A 74 -2.04 6.26 -38.43
N PRO A 75 -1.93 7.45 -37.82
CA PRO A 75 -2.68 7.76 -36.60
C PRO A 75 -4.19 7.84 -36.88
N PRO A 76 -5.07 7.38 -35.96
CA PRO A 76 -4.75 6.86 -34.61
C PRO A 76 -4.17 5.44 -34.65
N TYR A 77 -3.04 5.23 -33.97
CA TYR A 77 -2.29 3.98 -34.01
C TYR A 77 -3.02 2.84 -33.32
N SER A 78 -3.23 1.73 -34.04
CA SER A 78 -4.03 0.61 -33.54
C SER A 78 -3.58 -0.75 -34.09
N TYR A 79 -3.68 -1.77 -33.26
CA TYR A 79 -3.51 -3.17 -33.63
C TYR A 79 -4.63 -4.04 -33.07
N ILE A 80 -5.25 -4.87 -33.92
CA ILE A 80 -6.23 -5.87 -33.49
C ILE A 80 -5.50 -7.20 -33.30
N TRP A 81 -5.46 -7.66 -32.05
CA TRP A 81 -4.87 -8.94 -31.67
C TRP A 81 -5.96 -9.99 -31.45
N GLU A 82 -6.02 -10.99 -32.33
CA GLU A 82 -7.08 -12.00 -32.32
C GLU A 82 -7.09 -12.90 -31.08
N ALA A 83 -5.93 -13.24 -30.50
CA ALA A 83 -5.75 -13.93 -29.21
C ALA A 83 -6.65 -15.15 -28.89
N SER A 84 -7.35 -15.74 -29.86
CA SER A 84 -8.39 -16.75 -29.65
C SER A 84 -7.86 -18.12 -29.23
N GLU A 85 -6.58 -18.36 -29.47
CA GLU A 85 -5.89 -19.63 -29.18
C GLU A 85 -5.20 -19.64 -27.81
N LEU A 86 -5.25 -18.53 -27.06
CA LEU A 86 -4.61 -18.43 -25.75
C LEU A 86 -5.47 -19.06 -24.65
N ASP A 87 -4.84 -19.46 -23.54
CA ASP A 87 -5.55 -20.04 -22.41
C ASP A 87 -6.23 -18.96 -21.56
N ASP A 88 -7.40 -19.26 -20.99
CA ASP A 88 -8.05 -18.37 -20.01
C ASP A 88 -7.11 -18.11 -18.81
N LEU A 89 -7.10 -16.87 -18.33
CA LEU A 89 -6.23 -16.35 -17.27
C LEU A 89 -4.74 -16.27 -17.62
N SER A 90 -4.32 -16.60 -18.85
CA SER A 90 -2.93 -16.41 -19.26
C SER A 90 -2.56 -14.93 -19.26
N GLY A 91 -1.41 -14.60 -18.68
CA GLY A 91 -0.90 -13.23 -18.57
C GLY A 91 0.04 -12.90 -19.73
N HIS A 92 -0.06 -11.66 -20.22
CA HIS A 92 0.74 -11.15 -21.34
C HIS A 92 1.18 -9.72 -21.09
N THR A 93 2.35 -9.34 -21.61
CA THR A 93 2.82 -7.95 -21.56
C THR A 93 2.69 -7.25 -22.91
N ILE A 94 2.37 -5.96 -22.88
CA ILE A 94 2.21 -5.12 -24.06
C ILE A 94 2.99 -3.82 -23.84
N TYR A 95 3.75 -3.40 -24.87
CA TYR A 95 4.30 -2.06 -24.94
C TYR A 95 4.40 -1.62 -26.41
N ALA A 96 4.66 -0.33 -26.62
CA ALA A 96 4.85 0.24 -27.94
C ALA A 96 6.20 0.97 -28.04
N LYS A 97 6.74 1.00 -29.25
CA LYS A 97 7.91 1.81 -29.62
C LYS A 97 7.50 2.78 -30.71
N ALA A 98 7.88 4.05 -30.59
CA ALA A 98 7.69 5.05 -31.63
C ALA A 98 9.04 5.50 -32.20
N ALA A 99 9.04 5.90 -33.48
CA ALA A 99 10.18 6.56 -34.10
C ALA A 99 9.74 7.77 -34.92
N ASP A 100 10.60 8.77 -34.97
CA ASP A 100 10.43 9.99 -35.77
C ASP A 100 11.11 9.89 -37.16
N GLY A 101 11.12 11.01 -37.89
CA GLY A 101 11.76 11.13 -39.21
C GLY A 101 13.30 11.16 -39.19
N SER A 102 13.91 11.28 -38.00
CA SER A 102 15.35 11.43 -37.78
C SER A 102 15.98 10.24 -37.04
N ASP A 103 15.25 9.12 -36.95
CA ASP A 103 15.62 7.86 -36.27
C ASP A 103 15.74 7.99 -34.73
N ASN A 104 15.21 9.05 -34.10
CA ASN A 104 15.03 9.07 -32.65
C ASN A 104 13.87 8.17 -32.26
N THR A 105 14.01 7.45 -31.15
CA THR A 105 13.00 6.45 -30.72
C THR A 105 12.71 6.53 -29.24
N ALA A 106 11.48 6.20 -28.86
CA ALA A 106 11.07 6.00 -27.49
C ALA A 106 10.25 4.73 -27.32
N VAL A 107 10.19 4.23 -26.09
CA VAL A 107 9.45 3.03 -25.68
C VAL A 107 8.49 3.43 -24.58
N SER A 108 7.25 2.94 -24.65
CA SER A 108 6.25 3.19 -23.61
C SER A 108 6.58 2.42 -22.34
N ASP A 109 5.89 2.74 -21.25
CA ASP A 109 5.77 1.80 -20.14
C ASP A 109 5.16 0.47 -20.62
N GLU A 110 5.55 -0.62 -19.98
CA GLU A 110 5.00 -1.94 -20.23
C GLU A 110 3.75 -2.13 -19.36
N ILE A 111 2.66 -2.58 -19.98
CA ILE A 111 1.44 -2.97 -19.28
C ILE A 111 1.31 -4.49 -19.25
N ALA A 112 0.71 -5.01 -18.19
CA ALA A 112 0.31 -6.41 -18.09
C ALA A 112 -1.20 -6.54 -18.29
N ILE A 113 -1.63 -7.58 -18.99
CA ILE A 113 -3.03 -7.97 -19.11
C ILE A 113 -3.19 -9.47 -18.90
N TRP A 114 -4.43 -9.92 -18.78
CA TRP A 114 -4.74 -11.35 -18.79
C TRP A 114 -5.95 -11.67 -19.66
N ILE A 115 -5.96 -12.87 -20.22
CA ILE A 115 -7.04 -13.33 -21.08
C ILE A 115 -8.27 -13.70 -20.24
N ASN A 116 -9.39 -13.05 -20.51
CA ASN A 116 -10.66 -13.25 -19.81
C ASN A 116 -11.72 -13.83 -20.76
N MET A 117 -11.65 -15.12 -21.04
CA MET A 117 -12.61 -15.82 -21.91
C MET A 117 -13.97 -16.01 -21.25
N THR A 118 -14.00 -16.00 -19.92
CA THR A 118 -15.22 -16.22 -19.14
C THR A 118 -16.05 -14.95 -18.95
N GLY A 119 -15.48 -13.77 -19.24
CA GLY A 119 -16.08 -12.49 -18.88
C GLY A 119 -16.18 -12.31 -17.36
N TRP A 120 -15.29 -12.95 -16.61
CA TRP A 120 -15.26 -12.88 -15.15
C TRP A 120 -14.81 -11.49 -14.70
N ASP A 121 -15.70 -10.79 -14.01
CA ASP A 121 -15.37 -9.57 -13.29
C ASP A 121 -14.74 -9.95 -11.95
N PHE A 122 -13.41 -9.94 -11.86
CA PHE A 122 -12.69 -10.29 -10.64
C PHE A 122 -12.53 -9.07 -9.74
N SER A 123 -13.56 -8.79 -8.93
CA SER A 123 -13.63 -7.62 -8.06
C SER A 123 -13.61 -7.97 -6.59
N ILE A 124 -12.84 -7.20 -5.81
CA ILE A 124 -12.78 -7.26 -4.35
C ILE A 124 -13.68 -6.19 -3.74
N ARG A 125 -14.24 -6.47 -2.56
CA ARG A 125 -14.92 -5.49 -1.73
C ARG A 125 -14.67 -5.74 -0.26
N GLU A 126 -14.75 -4.66 0.50
CA GLU A 126 -14.91 -4.71 1.93
C GLU A 126 -16.33 -5.13 2.33
N THR A 127 -16.44 -5.89 3.42
CA THR A 127 -17.72 -6.29 4.02
C THR A 127 -17.88 -5.83 5.46
N ALA A 128 -16.78 -5.67 6.20
CA ALA A 128 -16.72 -5.10 7.54
C ALA A 128 -15.27 -4.77 7.88
N HIS A 129 -15.05 -3.92 8.88
CA HIS A 129 -13.76 -3.76 9.55
C HIS A 129 -13.97 -3.54 11.04
N THR A 130 -12.87 -3.63 11.77
CA THR A 130 -12.74 -3.19 13.16
C THR A 130 -11.46 -2.35 13.29
N SER A 131 -11.08 -2.00 14.51
CA SER A 131 -9.77 -1.40 14.82
C SER A 131 -8.57 -2.27 14.50
N SER A 132 -8.78 -3.58 14.29
CA SER A 132 -7.70 -4.57 14.17
C SER A 132 -7.92 -5.59 13.08
N SER A 133 -8.97 -5.44 12.27
CA SER A 133 -9.27 -6.39 11.20
C SER A 133 -10.04 -5.77 10.04
N ALA A 134 -9.93 -6.40 8.88
CA ALA A 134 -10.77 -6.14 7.71
C ALA A 134 -11.32 -7.46 7.17
N SER A 135 -12.64 -7.50 6.97
CA SER A 135 -13.36 -8.60 6.34
C SER A 135 -13.61 -8.28 4.87
N LEU A 136 -13.08 -9.13 4.00
CA LEU A 136 -13.05 -8.96 2.55
C LEU A 136 -13.86 -10.06 1.87
N ALA A 137 -14.49 -9.73 0.76
CA ALA A 137 -15.12 -10.70 -0.14
C ALA A 137 -14.82 -10.33 -1.59
N TRP A 138 -14.82 -11.33 -2.47
CA TRP A 138 -14.61 -11.12 -3.90
C TRP A 138 -15.52 -12.01 -4.73
N THR A 139 -15.60 -11.72 -6.02
CA THR A 139 -16.33 -12.56 -6.97
C THR A 139 -15.57 -13.87 -7.20
N PRO A 140 -16.17 -15.04 -6.96
CA PRO A 140 -15.49 -16.31 -7.21
C PRO A 140 -15.37 -16.59 -8.70
N TYR A 141 -14.25 -17.20 -9.11
CA TYR A 141 -14.02 -17.67 -10.46
C TYR A 141 -15.08 -18.71 -10.88
N PRO A 142 -15.82 -18.48 -11.99
CA PRO A 142 -17.02 -19.26 -12.32
C PRO A 142 -16.74 -20.71 -12.72
N ALA A 143 -15.60 -21.00 -13.34
CA ALA A 143 -15.27 -22.37 -13.75
C ALA A 143 -14.67 -23.23 -12.62
N GLY A 144 -14.52 -22.67 -11.41
CA GLY A 144 -13.99 -23.34 -10.24
C GLY A 144 -12.52 -23.78 -10.37
N GLY A 145 -12.05 -24.45 -9.32
CA GLY A 145 -10.63 -24.80 -9.15
C GLY A 145 -9.77 -23.59 -8.76
N GLY A 146 -8.46 -23.81 -8.69
CA GLY A 146 -7.49 -22.77 -8.31
C GLY A 146 -7.42 -22.49 -6.80
N ALA A 147 -6.67 -21.46 -6.44
CA ALA A 147 -6.47 -21.01 -5.07
C ALA A 147 -6.41 -19.49 -5.02
N TYR A 148 -6.95 -18.89 -3.96
CA TYR A 148 -6.85 -17.45 -3.73
C TYR A 148 -5.76 -17.14 -2.72
N SER A 149 -5.15 -15.97 -2.87
CA SER A 149 -4.32 -15.35 -1.84
C SER A 149 -4.65 -13.88 -1.69
N ALA A 150 -4.85 -13.42 -0.45
CA ALA A 150 -5.00 -11.99 -0.16
C ALA A 150 -3.65 -11.39 0.25
N HIS A 151 -3.35 -10.20 -0.26
CA HIS A 151 -2.16 -9.42 0.02
C HIS A 151 -2.59 -8.02 0.46
N TYR A 152 -1.83 -7.39 1.36
CA TYR A 152 -2.12 -6.04 1.83
C TYR A 152 -0.90 -5.25 2.25
N SER A 153 -0.96 -3.93 2.14
CA SER A 153 0.14 -3.02 2.44
C SER A 153 -0.37 -1.69 2.99
N THR A 154 0.49 -0.89 3.62
CA THR A 154 0.14 0.50 4.00
C THR A 154 0.44 1.51 2.89
N THR A 155 1.01 1.04 1.77
CA THR A 155 1.25 1.82 0.56
C THR A 155 0.41 1.29 -0.60
N VAL A 156 0.05 2.18 -1.52
CA VAL A 156 -0.65 1.83 -2.78
C VAL A 156 0.22 0.93 -3.67
N GLY A 157 -0.39 0.04 -4.45
CA GLY A 157 0.30 -0.80 -5.43
C GLY A 157 0.66 -2.20 -4.92
N VAL A 158 -0.27 -2.84 -4.20
CA VAL A 158 -0.09 -4.17 -3.64
C VAL A 158 0.09 -5.21 -4.76
N ASP A 159 1.17 -5.98 -4.65
CA ASP A 159 1.47 -7.07 -5.56
C ASP A 159 1.93 -8.35 -4.83
N THR A 160 2.33 -9.37 -5.61
CA THR A 160 2.82 -10.64 -5.04
C THR A 160 4.27 -10.64 -4.59
N THR A 161 5.01 -9.57 -4.90
CA THR A 161 6.40 -9.36 -4.51
C THR A 161 6.55 -8.40 -3.34
N ASP A 162 5.48 -7.71 -2.94
CA ASP A 162 5.47 -6.73 -1.86
C ASP A 162 6.05 -7.37 -0.58
N PRO A 163 7.26 -6.95 -0.16
CA PRO A 163 7.92 -7.49 1.03
C PRO A 163 7.21 -7.08 2.33
N ALA A 164 6.33 -6.07 2.30
CA ALA A 164 5.44 -5.70 3.39
C ALA A 164 4.10 -6.46 3.36
N GLY A 165 3.81 -7.16 2.25
CA GLY A 165 2.58 -7.91 2.03
C GLY A 165 2.51 -9.21 2.82
N ILE A 166 1.53 -9.33 3.72
CA ILE A 166 1.19 -10.63 4.31
C ILE A 166 0.28 -11.39 3.33
N SER A 167 0.71 -12.59 2.93
CA SER A 167 -0.06 -13.50 2.09
C SER A 167 -0.87 -14.46 2.93
N VAL A 168 -2.19 -14.50 2.71
CA VAL A 168 -3.10 -15.47 3.34
C VAL A 168 -3.63 -16.40 2.26
N GLY A 169 -3.37 -17.71 2.37
CA GLY A 169 -3.92 -18.72 1.44
C GLY A 169 -5.38 -19.05 1.77
N LEU A 170 -6.24 -19.09 0.76
CA LEU A 170 -7.70 -19.08 0.92
C LEU A 170 -8.37 -20.16 0.06
N THR A 171 -9.38 -20.82 0.62
CA THR A 171 -10.23 -21.80 -0.10
C THR A 171 -11.59 -21.25 -0.49
N ASP A 172 -11.95 -20.09 0.08
CA ASP A 172 -13.28 -19.49 0.00
C ASP A 172 -13.20 -18.11 -0.68
N SER A 173 -14.34 -17.54 -1.06
CA SER A 173 -14.42 -16.21 -1.70
C SER A 173 -14.56 -15.05 -0.72
N SER A 174 -14.12 -15.24 0.52
CA SER A 174 -14.11 -14.24 1.57
C SER A 174 -13.08 -14.59 2.64
N THR A 175 -12.57 -13.58 3.33
CA THR A 175 -11.67 -13.77 4.47
C THR A 175 -11.80 -12.62 5.47
N THR A 176 -11.32 -12.84 6.69
CA THR A 176 -11.07 -11.75 7.65
C THR A 176 -9.59 -11.74 7.97
N ILE A 177 -8.94 -10.63 7.66
CA ILE A 177 -7.53 -10.38 7.97
C ILE A 177 -7.51 -9.63 9.29
N GLY A 178 -7.07 -10.30 10.35
CA GLY A 178 -6.78 -9.68 11.65
C GLY A 178 -5.33 -9.21 11.73
N GLY A 179 -4.91 -8.71 12.89
CA GLY A 179 -3.53 -8.25 13.08
C GLY A 179 -3.25 -6.85 12.53
N LEU A 180 -4.27 -6.10 12.15
CA LEU A 180 -4.12 -4.75 11.60
C LEU A 180 -3.94 -3.73 12.73
N SER A 181 -3.22 -2.65 12.46
CA SER A 181 -3.09 -1.53 13.37
C SER A 181 -4.34 -0.63 13.30
N PRO A 182 -4.77 -0.02 14.42
CA PRO A 182 -5.90 0.91 14.47
C PRO A 182 -5.60 2.20 13.70
N SER A 183 -6.66 2.89 13.27
CA SER A 183 -6.58 4.18 12.55
C SER A 183 -5.60 4.19 11.37
N THR A 184 -5.39 3.03 10.74
CA THR A 184 -4.37 2.82 9.72
C THR A 184 -5.03 2.44 8.41
N THR A 185 -4.68 3.15 7.34
CA THR A 185 -5.13 2.80 5.99
C THR A 185 -4.27 1.68 5.42
N TYR A 186 -4.94 0.61 5.01
CA TYR A 186 -4.36 -0.52 4.30
C TYR A 186 -4.96 -0.64 2.92
N TYR A 187 -4.14 -0.98 1.93
CA TYR A 187 -4.51 -1.34 0.58
C TYR A 187 -4.55 -2.86 0.48
N PHE A 188 -5.57 -3.42 -0.16
CA PHE A 188 -5.81 -4.86 -0.28
C PHE A 188 -5.99 -5.26 -1.73
N ARG A 189 -5.41 -6.41 -2.09
CA ARG A 189 -5.60 -7.06 -3.38
C ARG A 189 -5.72 -8.57 -3.19
N VAL A 190 -6.61 -9.20 -3.95
CA VAL A 190 -6.73 -10.66 -3.96
C VAL A 190 -6.19 -11.18 -5.28
N PHE A 191 -5.35 -12.20 -5.21
CA PHE A 191 -4.83 -12.92 -6.35
C PHE A 191 -5.51 -14.28 -6.47
N PHE A 192 -5.79 -14.68 -7.69
CA PHE A 192 -6.29 -16.01 -8.01
C PHE A 192 -5.25 -16.73 -8.86
N ARG A 193 -4.83 -17.91 -8.38
CA ARG A 193 -3.91 -18.79 -9.09
C ARG A 193 -4.65 -20.01 -9.60
N LYS A 194 -4.52 -20.28 -10.89
CA LYS A 194 -4.95 -21.54 -11.51
C LYS A 194 -3.81 -22.08 -12.36
N GLU A 195 -3.25 -23.21 -11.93
CA GLU A 195 -2.03 -23.77 -12.53
C GLU A 195 -0.87 -22.73 -12.49
N SER A 196 -0.27 -22.39 -13.63
CA SER A 196 0.75 -21.35 -13.73
C SER A 196 0.18 -19.94 -13.79
N ASN A 197 -1.10 -19.79 -14.13
CA ASN A 197 -1.74 -18.50 -14.36
C ASN A 197 -2.08 -17.82 -13.03
N LEU A 198 -1.79 -16.53 -12.95
CA LEU A 198 -2.02 -15.70 -11.77
C LEU A 198 -2.63 -14.38 -12.23
N VAL A 199 -3.80 -14.07 -11.70
CA VAL A 199 -4.50 -12.81 -11.96
C VAL A 199 -4.81 -12.11 -10.65
N GLY A 200 -4.82 -10.78 -10.65
CA GLY A 200 -5.14 -9.95 -9.50
C GLY A 200 -6.51 -9.28 -9.66
N SER A 201 -7.19 -9.04 -8.54
CA SER A 201 -8.37 -8.18 -8.48
C SER A 201 -7.99 -6.71 -8.68
N ASP A 202 -9.00 -5.84 -8.67
CA ASP A 202 -8.81 -4.44 -8.32
C ASP A 202 -8.22 -4.29 -6.90
N GLU A 203 -7.64 -3.12 -6.62
CA GLU A 203 -7.14 -2.75 -5.30
C GLU A 203 -8.16 -1.87 -4.58
N ILE A 204 -8.41 -2.17 -3.30
CA ILE A 204 -9.24 -1.34 -2.42
C ILE A 204 -8.46 -0.88 -1.21
N SER A 205 -8.82 0.27 -0.65
CA SER A 205 -8.29 0.74 0.63
C SER A 205 -9.33 0.59 1.75
N VAL A 206 -8.91 0.09 2.90
CA VAL A 206 -9.70 0.08 4.15
C VAL A 206 -8.92 0.83 5.21
N THR A 207 -9.57 1.75 5.92
CA THR A 207 -9.00 2.38 7.12
C THR A 207 -9.65 1.74 8.33
N THR A 208 -8.85 1.07 9.16
CA THR A 208 -9.33 0.46 10.40
C THR A 208 -9.89 1.51 11.35
N ASP A 209 -10.83 1.09 12.20
CA ASP A 209 -11.37 1.98 13.24
C ASP A 209 -10.26 2.43 14.20
N GLU A 210 -10.54 3.48 14.96
CA GLU A 210 -9.73 3.77 16.15
C GLU A 210 -9.80 2.58 17.13
N ALA A 211 -8.72 2.30 17.85
CA ALA A 211 -8.74 1.35 18.96
C ALA A 211 -9.89 1.75 19.92
N GLY A 212 -10.68 0.77 20.35
CA GLY A 212 -12.03 0.97 20.86
C GLY A 212 -12.18 2.20 21.76
N SER A 213 -13.18 3.04 21.48
CA SER A 213 -13.44 4.37 22.06
C SER A 213 -12.79 4.61 23.43
N ILE A 214 -11.56 5.11 23.43
CA ILE A 214 -10.95 5.67 24.64
C ILE A 214 -11.48 7.10 24.75
N ASN A 215 -12.30 7.36 25.76
CA ASN A 215 -12.67 8.74 26.08
C ASN A 215 -11.46 9.45 26.66
N TRP A 216 -11.10 10.60 26.08
CA TRP A 216 -9.95 11.40 26.52
C TRP A 216 -10.40 12.64 27.26
N ILE A 217 -9.73 12.93 28.38
CA ILE A 217 -9.87 14.19 29.12
C ILE A 217 -8.62 15.02 28.86
N SER A 218 -8.80 16.25 28.36
CA SER A 218 -7.72 17.22 28.21
C SER A 218 -7.36 17.85 29.56
N VAL A 219 -6.08 17.83 29.90
CA VAL A 219 -5.51 18.49 31.08
C VAL A 219 -4.62 19.62 30.60
N SER A 220 -4.99 20.85 30.94
CA SER A 220 -4.15 22.01 30.65
C SER A 220 -2.88 21.98 31.50
N GLY A 221 -1.75 22.20 30.85
CA GLY A 221 -0.45 22.28 31.47
C GLY A 221 -0.36 23.41 32.50
N GLY A 222 0.50 23.21 33.48
CA GLY A 222 0.60 24.12 34.62
C GLY A 222 1.52 23.60 35.71
N GLY A 223 1.71 24.46 36.72
CA GLY A 223 2.47 24.13 37.91
C GLY A 223 1.56 23.69 39.06
N PHE A 224 1.91 22.61 39.75
CA PHE A 224 1.20 22.14 40.93
C PHE A 224 2.16 21.62 42.01
N SER A 225 1.64 21.50 43.23
CA SER A 225 2.36 20.94 44.37
C SER A 225 2.10 19.44 44.45
N ARG A 226 3.14 18.63 44.24
CA ARG A 226 3.09 17.17 44.24
C ARG A 226 3.66 16.59 45.54
N GLY A 227 3.04 15.57 46.12
CA GLY A 227 3.46 14.91 47.36
C GLY A 227 2.74 15.39 48.62
N ALA A 228 3.06 14.79 49.77
CA ALA A 228 2.38 15.04 51.05
C ALA A 228 3.09 16.12 51.90
N LEU A 229 2.30 16.90 52.64
CA LEU A 229 2.80 17.94 53.55
C LEU A 229 3.47 17.37 54.81
N ASP A 230 3.00 16.21 55.26
CA ASP A 230 3.52 15.50 56.42
C ASP A 230 3.41 13.98 56.23
N GLY A 231 4.11 13.22 57.09
CA GLY A 231 4.06 11.76 57.08
C GLY A 231 2.76 11.16 57.60
N SER A 232 1.67 11.95 57.72
CA SER A 232 0.38 11.46 58.25
C SER A 232 -0.26 10.40 57.37
N SER A 233 0.10 10.35 56.07
CA SER A 233 -0.29 9.30 55.13
C SER A 233 0.50 7.99 55.29
N GLY A 234 1.61 7.99 56.02
CA GLY A 234 2.46 6.80 56.23
C GLY A 234 3.26 6.35 55.01
N LEU A 235 3.23 7.10 53.90
CA LEU A 235 3.94 6.78 52.66
C LEU A 235 5.28 7.55 52.61
N GLU A 236 6.37 6.91 53.03
CA GLU A 236 7.71 7.53 53.11
C GLU A 236 8.20 8.08 51.76
N GLY A 237 7.78 7.48 50.64
CA GLY A 237 8.10 7.93 49.28
C GLY A 237 7.28 9.13 48.77
N ALA A 238 6.25 9.58 49.50
CA ALA A 238 5.39 10.68 49.10
C ALA A 238 5.88 12.07 49.57
N LEU A 239 7.02 12.12 50.29
CA LEU A 239 7.61 13.36 50.82
C LEU A 239 8.88 13.78 50.05
N PRO A 240 9.25 15.08 50.07
CA PRO A 240 8.47 16.23 50.50
C PRO A 240 7.56 16.76 49.37
N VAL A 241 6.67 17.71 49.70
CA VAL A 241 5.99 18.51 48.67
C VAL A 241 7.01 19.19 47.76
N ARG A 242 6.83 19.01 46.46
CA ARG A 242 7.67 19.58 45.41
C ARG A 242 6.80 20.27 44.36
N TRP A 243 7.24 21.44 43.92
CA TRP A 243 6.62 22.13 42.80
C TRP A 243 7.02 21.43 41.50
N ILE A 244 6.04 20.98 40.73
CA ILE A 244 6.23 20.31 39.44
C ILE A 244 5.48 21.07 38.36
N THR A 245 5.95 21.01 37.13
CA THR A 245 5.28 21.59 35.97
C THR A 245 5.14 20.53 34.90
N VAL A 246 3.94 20.42 34.33
CA VAL A 246 3.61 19.52 33.22
C VAL A 246 3.11 20.34 32.03
N GLY A 247 3.30 19.82 30.82
CA GLY A 247 2.75 20.41 29.59
C GLY A 247 1.25 20.11 29.44
N ASP A 248 0.64 20.59 28.36
CA ASP A 248 -0.70 20.15 27.97
C ASP A 248 -0.65 18.66 27.60
N PHE A 249 -1.63 17.87 28.05
CA PHE A 249 -1.76 16.46 27.67
C PHE A 249 -3.23 16.01 27.71
N CYS A 250 -3.49 14.81 27.21
CA CYS A 250 -4.76 14.11 27.39
C CYS A 250 -4.50 12.80 28.13
N ILE A 251 -5.45 12.39 28.97
CA ILE A 251 -5.42 11.10 29.67
C ILE A 251 -6.77 10.41 29.50
N SER A 252 -6.79 9.08 29.48
CA SER A 252 -8.05 8.34 29.38
C SER A 252 -8.95 8.62 30.59
N GLU A 253 -10.24 8.81 30.35
CA GLU A 253 -11.25 9.07 31.39
C GLU A 253 -11.35 7.90 32.39
N THR A 254 -11.16 6.67 31.90
CA THR A 254 -11.15 5.44 32.69
C THR A 254 -9.90 4.63 32.42
N GLU A 255 -9.66 3.60 33.23
CA GLU A 255 -8.70 2.56 32.89
C GLU A 255 -9.08 1.84 31.59
N ILE A 256 -8.07 1.29 30.92
CA ILE A 256 -8.26 0.47 29.73
C ILE A 256 -9.06 -0.78 30.10
N THR A 257 -10.12 -1.04 29.32
CA THR A 257 -11.01 -2.17 29.52
C THR A 257 -10.42 -3.48 28.97
N CYS A 258 -10.96 -4.62 29.41
CA CYS A 258 -10.61 -5.92 28.85
C CYS A 258 -10.92 -5.99 27.34
N ALA A 259 -12.02 -5.40 26.88
CA ALA A 259 -12.35 -5.35 25.45
C ALA A 259 -11.28 -4.61 24.65
N GLN A 260 -10.89 -3.41 25.10
CA GLN A 260 -9.84 -2.62 24.44
C GLN A 260 -8.50 -3.36 24.42
N PHE A 261 -8.09 -3.98 25.53
CA PHE A 261 -6.86 -4.77 25.54
C PHE A 261 -6.97 -6.04 24.67
N GLY A 262 -8.17 -6.61 24.55
CA GLY A 262 -8.46 -7.70 23.62
C GLY A 262 -8.24 -7.33 22.16
N GLU A 263 -8.52 -6.07 21.78
CA GLU A 263 -8.21 -5.55 20.44
C GLU A 263 -6.70 -5.50 20.18
N PHE A 264 -5.89 -5.11 21.17
CA PHE A 264 -4.42 -5.17 21.07
C PHE A 264 -3.91 -6.60 20.85
N ILE A 265 -4.48 -7.58 21.56
CA ILE A 265 -4.12 -9.00 21.35
C ILE A 265 -4.53 -9.44 19.93
N ALA A 266 -5.74 -9.10 19.50
CA ALA A 266 -6.27 -9.43 18.17
C ALA A 266 -5.48 -8.77 17.03
N ALA A 267 -4.95 -7.58 17.28
CA ALA A 267 -4.03 -6.86 16.39
C ALA A 267 -2.61 -7.48 16.35
N GLY A 268 -2.39 -8.63 16.99
CA GLY A 268 -1.09 -9.27 17.02
C GLY A 268 -0.08 -8.55 17.92
N GLY A 269 -0.56 -7.76 18.89
CA GLY A 269 0.28 -6.94 19.76
C GLY A 269 1.39 -7.70 20.49
N TYR A 270 1.16 -8.97 20.84
CA TYR A 270 2.21 -9.83 21.44
C TYR A 270 3.20 -10.42 20.42
N ASN A 271 2.91 -10.34 19.12
CA ASN A 271 3.73 -10.89 18.04
C ASN A 271 4.50 -9.82 17.26
N ASP A 272 4.19 -8.54 17.48
CA ASP A 272 4.86 -7.41 16.86
C ASP A 272 5.78 -6.70 17.85
N SER A 273 7.09 -6.81 17.63
CA SER A 273 8.10 -6.18 18.50
C SER A 273 8.13 -4.66 18.42
N THR A 274 7.52 -4.04 17.40
CA THR A 274 7.57 -2.59 17.20
C THR A 274 6.81 -1.81 18.26
N PHE A 275 5.84 -2.44 18.93
CA PHE A 275 5.11 -1.84 20.05
C PHE A 275 5.86 -1.91 21.38
N TRP A 276 6.90 -2.75 21.49
CA TRP A 276 7.55 -3.04 22.76
C TRP A 276 8.88 -2.31 22.89
N SER A 277 9.22 -1.89 24.11
CA SER A 277 10.62 -1.59 24.44
C SER A 277 11.49 -2.84 24.30
N ALA A 278 12.79 -2.66 24.06
CA ALA A 278 13.72 -3.79 23.91
C ALA A 278 13.73 -4.72 25.15
N GLU A 279 13.65 -4.15 26.35
CA GLU A 279 13.54 -4.90 27.60
C GLU A 279 12.19 -5.63 27.72
N GLY A 280 11.10 -4.95 27.36
CA GLY A 280 9.76 -5.53 27.36
C GLY A 280 9.64 -6.70 26.39
N TRP A 281 10.16 -6.58 25.17
CA TRP A 281 10.15 -7.65 24.17
C TRP A 281 10.97 -8.87 24.63
N ALA A 282 12.16 -8.64 25.20
CA ALA A 282 12.97 -9.72 25.77
C ALA A 282 12.22 -10.43 26.91
N LYS A 283 11.47 -9.68 27.73
CA LYS A 283 10.66 -10.24 28.83
C LYS A 283 9.46 -11.03 28.32
N ARG A 284 8.76 -10.52 27.31
CA ARG A 284 7.65 -11.20 26.62
C ARG A 284 8.08 -12.56 26.11
N ILE A 285 9.26 -12.65 25.48
CA ILE A 285 9.85 -13.91 25.00
C ILE A 285 10.25 -14.84 26.17
N ASP A 286 10.99 -14.33 27.16
CA ASP A 286 11.43 -15.10 28.35
C ASP A 286 10.27 -15.76 29.10
N LYS A 287 9.12 -15.09 29.13
CA LYS A 287 7.93 -15.52 29.87
C LYS A 287 6.85 -16.15 29.00
N ASP A 288 7.05 -16.21 27.69
CA ASP A 288 6.07 -16.69 26.71
C ASP A 288 4.70 -16.02 26.88
N TRP A 289 4.69 -14.69 27.07
CA TRP A 289 3.44 -13.96 27.26
C TRP A 289 2.67 -13.88 25.95
N THR A 290 1.37 -14.18 26.03
CA THR A 290 0.42 -14.13 24.91
C THR A 290 -0.88 -13.42 25.27
N ALA A 291 -1.13 -13.18 26.55
CA ALA A 291 -2.29 -12.50 27.11
C ALA A 291 -2.00 -12.09 28.57
N PRO A 292 -2.83 -11.20 29.18
CA PRO A 292 -2.74 -10.87 30.59
C PRO A 292 -2.84 -12.11 31.49
N GLU A 293 -2.24 -12.03 32.68
CA GLU A 293 -2.25 -13.13 33.64
C GLU A 293 -3.69 -13.60 33.93
N LYS A 294 -3.92 -14.92 33.83
CA LYS A 294 -5.21 -15.62 34.07
C LYS A 294 -6.25 -15.52 32.96
N TRP A 295 -5.95 -14.88 31.84
CA TRP A 295 -6.79 -15.00 30.65
C TRP A 295 -6.60 -16.39 30.02
N ASN A 296 -7.69 -17.03 29.61
CA ASN A 296 -7.61 -18.25 28.82
C ASN A 296 -7.62 -17.89 27.33
N GLU A 297 -7.06 -18.77 26.52
CA GLU A 297 -7.09 -18.66 25.06
C GLU A 297 -8.54 -18.51 24.56
N GLY A 298 -8.80 -17.46 23.78
CA GLY A 298 -10.13 -17.16 23.22
C GLY A 298 -11.13 -16.46 24.16
N THR A 299 -10.69 -15.94 25.31
CA THR A 299 -11.57 -15.23 26.27
C THR A 299 -11.12 -13.78 26.51
N VAL A 300 -12.05 -12.89 26.84
CA VAL A 300 -11.79 -11.45 27.06
C VAL A 300 -12.09 -11.09 28.51
N GLY A 301 -11.05 -10.80 29.29
CA GLY A 301 -11.20 -10.42 30.70
C GLY A 301 -11.58 -11.57 31.63
N TRP A 302 -11.17 -12.80 31.29
CA TRP A 302 -11.65 -14.00 31.97
C TRP A 302 -11.18 -14.09 33.42
N LEU A 303 -12.14 -13.97 34.33
CA LEU A 303 -11.97 -14.28 35.75
C LEU A 303 -13.10 -15.24 36.14
N ASN A 304 -12.76 -16.47 36.51
CA ASN A 304 -13.70 -17.49 37.00
C ASN A 304 -14.83 -17.91 36.03
N GLY A 305 -14.58 -18.02 34.72
CA GLY A 305 -15.60 -18.56 33.80
C GLY A 305 -16.51 -17.52 33.15
N VAL A 306 -16.27 -16.22 33.38
CA VAL A 306 -17.12 -15.12 32.91
C VAL A 306 -16.26 -14.07 32.23
N ASP A 307 -16.71 -13.60 31.05
CA ASP A 307 -16.10 -12.47 30.34
C ASP A 307 -16.57 -11.15 30.95
N TYR A 308 -15.61 -10.25 31.20
CA TYR A 308 -15.86 -8.91 31.76
C TYR A 308 -15.31 -7.82 30.82
N PRO A 309 -15.87 -7.68 29.60
CA PRO A 309 -15.30 -6.83 28.56
C PRO A 309 -15.16 -5.36 28.99
N ASN A 310 -16.05 -4.84 29.84
CA ASN A 310 -16.06 -3.44 30.26
C ASN A 310 -15.31 -3.18 31.57
N ASN A 311 -14.69 -4.19 32.18
CA ASN A 311 -13.90 -4.01 33.40
C ASN A 311 -12.47 -3.59 33.06
N PRO A 312 -11.78 -2.86 33.95
CA PRO A 312 -10.36 -2.59 33.80
C PRO A 312 -9.56 -3.87 33.58
N VAL A 313 -8.65 -3.85 32.61
CA VAL A 313 -7.70 -4.95 32.41
C VAL A 313 -6.78 -5.07 33.63
N VAL A 314 -6.60 -6.30 34.10
CA VAL A 314 -5.73 -6.63 35.24
C VAL A 314 -4.85 -7.82 34.86
N GLY A 315 -3.73 -7.99 35.58
CA GLY A 315 -2.77 -9.06 35.29
C GLY A 315 -1.79 -8.72 34.16
N VAL A 316 -1.72 -7.45 33.75
CA VAL A 316 -0.71 -6.95 32.81
C VAL A 316 0.51 -6.43 33.57
N SER A 317 1.69 -6.66 33.00
CA SER A 317 2.94 -6.06 33.45
C SER A 317 3.06 -4.60 32.96
N PHE A 318 4.05 -3.88 33.49
CA PHE A 318 4.43 -2.56 32.98
C PHE A 318 4.72 -2.60 31.46
N TYR A 319 5.42 -3.64 30.98
CA TYR A 319 5.79 -3.76 29.57
C TYR A 319 4.58 -4.01 28.66
N GLU A 320 3.59 -4.77 29.12
CA GLU A 320 2.34 -4.97 28.38
C GLU A 320 1.51 -3.69 28.32
N ALA A 321 1.46 -2.92 29.42
CA ALA A 321 0.78 -1.63 29.44
C ALA A 321 1.46 -0.60 28.53
N GLU A 322 2.80 -0.56 28.50
CA GLU A 322 3.58 0.26 27.57
C GLU A 322 3.31 -0.14 26.11
N ALA A 323 3.35 -1.44 25.80
CA ALA A 323 3.12 -1.94 24.45
C ALA A 323 1.70 -1.63 23.95
N PHE A 324 0.69 -1.80 24.81
CA PHE A 324 -0.68 -1.38 24.50
C PHE A 324 -0.74 0.12 24.20
N ALA A 325 -0.12 0.96 25.03
CA ALA A 325 -0.16 2.40 24.85
C ALA A 325 0.47 2.84 23.52
N ASN A 326 1.60 2.22 23.13
CA ASN A 326 2.25 2.46 21.84
C ASN A 326 1.36 2.03 20.66
N TRP A 327 0.74 0.85 20.75
CA TRP A 327 -0.19 0.34 19.74
C TRP A 327 -1.41 1.26 19.56
N ALA A 328 -1.95 1.78 20.66
CA ALA A 328 -3.07 2.73 20.64
C ALA A 328 -2.66 4.16 20.22
N GLY A 329 -1.40 4.39 19.83
CA GLY A 329 -0.89 5.70 19.40
C GLY A 329 -0.64 6.70 20.54
N GLY A 330 -0.59 6.23 21.79
CA GLY A 330 -0.39 7.02 23.00
C GLY A 330 0.91 6.69 23.73
N ARG A 331 0.92 6.92 25.05
CA ARG A 331 1.99 6.55 25.98
C ARG A 331 1.44 6.40 27.39
N LEU A 332 2.21 5.81 28.30
CA LEU A 332 1.90 5.86 29.73
C LEU A 332 2.09 7.30 30.27
N PRO A 333 1.23 7.75 31.20
CA PRO A 333 1.44 9.02 31.89
C PRO A 333 2.66 8.92 32.80
N THR A 334 3.36 10.03 32.99
CA THR A 334 4.31 10.14 34.11
C THR A 334 3.52 10.20 35.42
N GLU A 335 4.14 9.83 36.54
CA GLU A 335 3.51 9.96 37.87
C GLU A 335 3.01 11.39 38.14
N ALA A 336 3.71 12.41 37.62
CA ALA A 336 3.31 13.81 37.77
C ALA A 336 2.15 14.24 36.86
N GLU A 337 1.88 13.51 35.77
CA GLU A 337 0.68 13.73 34.94
C GLU A 337 -0.52 12.96 35.50
N TRP A 338 -0.28 11.92 36.30
CA TRP A 338 -1.33 11.12 36.93
C TRP A 338 -1.85 11.72 38.24
N GLU A 339 -0.99 12.35 39.04
CA GLU A 339 -1.34 13.06 40.30
C GLU A 339 -1.97 14.44 40.03
#